data_AF-A0A7C4TG05-F1
#
_entry.id   AF-A0A7C4TG05-F1
#
_cell.length_a   1.000
_cell.length_b   1.000
_cell.length_c   1.000
_cell.angle_alpha   90.00
_cell.angle_beta   90.00
_cell.angle_gamma   90.00
#
_symmetry.space_group_name_H-M   'P 1'
#
loop_
_entity.id
_entity.type
_entity.pdbx_description
1 polymer ?
#
loop_
_entity_poly.entity_id
_entity_poly.type
_entity_poly.pdbx_seq_one_letter_code
_entity_poly.pdbx_strand_id
1 'polypeptide(L)'
;MRLNRENPGKTDIQIDPGVLLRGYIEEGIKTLYLNRKHLFYKENREYEKLKETYQFLTEKIRGLAEKSPKMIVPGENNYSFLNMNGEIAEEICNYMNFILMAPPNNFRLKPRVKRYAIIGKMRVPALDFLLLTFLDFKIPRYWADNVASYYSASLAIIKIIARKTSSHKIVEISTKIKMPDKNSEDLAKIDDFDKKITQWIRLGLIG
;
A
#
# COMPACT_ATOMS: atom_id res chain seq x y z
N MET A 1 -20.49 -53.25 -28.06
CA MET A 1 -20.59 -52.25 -26.97
C MET A 1 -19.24 -51.57 -26.79
N ARG A 2 -19.10 -50.32 -27.24
CA ARG A 2 -17.92 -49.50 -26.92
C ARG A 2 -18.30 -48.65 -25.71
N LEU A 3 -17.56 -48.81 -24.61
CA LEU A 3 -17.66 -47.97 -23.42
C LEU A 3 -17.17 -46.56 -23.77
N ASN A 4 -18.08 -45.59 -23.76
CA ASN A 4 -17.73 -44.18 -23.74
C ASN A 4 -16.94 -43.91 -22.46
N ARG A 5 -15.67 -43.51 -22.60
CA ARG A 5 -14.91 -42.89 -21.53
C ARG A 5 -15.43 -41.46 -21.39
N GLU A 6 -16.24 -41.21 -20.38
CA GLU A 6 -16.54 -39.86 -19.95
C GLU A 6 -15.24 -39.20 -19.50
N ASN A 7 -14.87 -38.10 -20.17
CA ASN A 7 -13.83 -37.21 -19.67
C ASN A 7 -14.29 -36.68 -18.31
N PRO A 8 -13.51 -36.85 -17.23
CA PRO A 8 -13.84 -36.24 -15.96
C PRO A 8 -13.80 -34.72 -16.19
N GLY A 9 -14.95 -34.09 -15.97
CA GLY A 9 -15.17 -32.69 -16.26
C GLY A 9 -14.04 -31.82 -15.75
N LYS A 10 -13.48 -31.00 -16.64
CA LYS A 10 -12.93 -29.70 -16.23
C LYS A 10 -14.10 -28.95 -15.59
N THR A 11 -14.22 -29.04 -14.27
CA THR A 11 -14.94 -28.02 -13.51
C THR A 11 -14.22 -26.71 -13.81
N ASP A 12 -14.81 -25.88 -14.67
CA ASP A 12 -14.47 -24.46 -14.73
C ASP A 12 -14.79 -23.89 -13.35
N ILE A 13 -13.79 -23.89 -12.48
CA ILE A 13 -13.88 -23.24 -11.17
C ILE A 13 -13.95 -21.74 -11.50
N GLN A 14 -15.16 -21.20 -11.58
CA GLN A 14 -15.37 -19.76 -11.60
C GLN A 14 -14.96 -19.20 -10.24
N ILE A 15 -13.72 -18.74 -10.15
CA ILE A 15 -13.22 -18.08 -8.95
C ILE A 15 -13.89 -16.71 -8.87
N ASP A 16 -14.48 -16.42 -7.72
CA ASP A 16 -15.09 -15.12 -7.43
C ASP A 16 -14.08 -13.97 -7.72
N PRO A 17 -14.43 -12.99 -8.56
CA PRO A 17 -13.56 -11.88 -8.90
C PRO A 17 -13.07 -11.06 -7.70
N GLY A 18 -13.86 -10.98 -6.62
CA GLY A 18 -13.47 -10.31 -5.37
C GLY A 18 -12.37 -11.08 -4.63
N VAL A 19 -12.46 -12.41 -4.61
CA VAL A 19 -11.39 -13.28 -4.08
C VAL A 19 -10.10 -13.12 -4.88
N LEU A 20 -10.19 -13.09 -6.21
CA LEU A 20 -9.02 -12.85 -7.07
C LEU A 20 -8.38 -11.49 -6.82
N LEU A 21 -9.18 -10.41 -6.78
CA LEU A 21 -8.71 -9.06 -6.50
C LEU A 21 -7.94 -9.01 -5.17
N ARG A 22 -8.54 -9.57 -4.11
CA ARG A 22 -7.93 -9.64 -2.79
C ARG A 22 -6.61 -10.42 -2.80
N GLY A 23 -6.56 -11.53 -3.54
CA GLY A 23 -5.34 -12.31 -3.71
C GLY A 23 -4.21 -11.51 -4.37
N TYR A 24 -4.51 -10.75 -5.42
CA TYR A 24 -3.51 -9.90 -6.08
C TYR A 24 -3.02 -8.77 -5.18
N ILE A 25 -3.92 -8.12 -4.43
CA ILE A 25 -3.54 -7.08 -3.46
C ILE A 25 -2.63 -7.66 -2.37
N GLU A 26 -3.03 -8.79 -1.78
CA GLU A 26 -2.28 -9.43 -0.71
C GLU A 26 -0.88 -9.88 -1.18
N GLU A 27 -0.79 -10.48 -2.37
CA GLU A 27 0.50 -10.88 -2.95
C GLU A 27 1.37 -9.66 -3.28
N GLY A 28 0.77 -8.57 -3.77
CA GLY A 28 1.49 -7.32 -3.99
C GLY A 28 2.06 -6.72 -2.72
N ILE A 29 1.28 -6.62 -1.65
CA ILE A 29 1.77 -6.13 -0.36
C ILE A 29 2.88 -7.02 0.18
N LYS A 30 2.69 -8.34 0.08
CA LYS A 30 3.66 -9.32 0.56
C LYS A 30 4.99 -9.22 -0.19
N THR A 31 4.95 -9.22 -1.52
CA THR A 31 6.15 -9.35 -2.36
C THR A 31 6.83 -8.00 -2.62
N LEU A 32 6.06 -6.92 -2.84
CA LEU A 32 6.63 -5.59 -3.11
C LEU A 32 7.09 -4.88 -1.83
N TYR A 33 6.59 -5.28 -0.66
CA TYR A 33 6.90 -4.59 0.60
C TYR A 33 7.33 -5.51 1.73
N LEU A 34 6.44 -6.38 2.24
CA LEU A 34 6.67 -7.07 3.51
C LEU A 34 7.89 -8.00 3.48
N ASN A 35 8.11 -8.70 2.37
CA ASN A 35 9.21 -9.64 2.19
C ASN A 35 10.43 -9.01 1.49
N ARG A 36 10.29 -7.80 0.94
CA ARG A 36 11.37 -7.13 0.22
C ARG A 36 12.47 -6.71 1.20
N LYS A 37 13.72 -7.01 0.84
CA LYS A 37 14.90 -6.75 1.68
C LYS A 37 15.67 -5.50 1.25
N HIS A 38 15.58 -5.15 -0.02
CA HIS A 38 16.40 -4.12 -0.64
C HIS A 38 15.54 -3.05 -1.29
N LEU A 39 16.14 -1.88 -1.51
CA LEU A 39 15.49 -0.79 -2.23
C LEU A 39 15.12 -1.20 -3.65
N PHE A 40 14.10 -0.56 -4.22
CA PHE A 40 13.77 -0.71 -5.63
C PHE A 40 14.56 0.32 -6.44
N TYR A 41 15.68 -0.12 -7.04
CA TYR A 41 16.57 0.69 -7.87
C TYR A 41 17.25 -0.21 -8.91
N LYS A 42 17.65 0.35 -10.06
CA LYS A 42 18.04 -0.40 -11.27
C LYS A 42 19.18 -1.39 -11.04
N GLU A 43 20.15 -1.03 -10.20
CA GLU A 43 21.35 -1.81 -9.93
C GLU A 43 21.11 -2.90 -8.87
N ASN A 44 19.91 -2.99 -8.29
CA ASN A 44 19.54 -4.11 -7.42
C ASN A 44 19.32 -5.38 -8.27
N ARG A 45 19.91 -6.50 -7.85
CA ARG A 45 19.68 -7.81 -8.47
C ARG A 45 18.20 -8.22 -8.53
N GLU A 46 17.39 -7.78 -7.56
CA GLU A 46 15.95 -8.09 -7.52
C GLU A 46 15.09 -7.10 -8.35
N TYR A 47 15.69 -6.08 -8.96
CA TYR A 47 14.96 -4.99 -9.63
C TYR A 47 14.01 -5.48 -10.71
N GLU A 48 14.50 -6.19 -11.73
CA GLU A 48 13.66 -6.64 -12.85
C GLU A 48 12.54 -7.57 -12.37
N LYS A 49 12.84 -8.47 -11.42
CA LYS A 49 11.82 -9.35 -10.83
C LYS A 49 10.71 -8.55 -10.13
N LEU A 50 11.06 -7.55 -9.33
CA LEU A 50 10.07 -6.72 -8.63
C LEU A 50 9.27 -5.86 -9.61
N LYS A 51 9.92 -5.35 -10.66
CA LYS A 51 9.29 -4.57 -11.72
C LYS A 51 8.28 -5.42 -12.51
N GLU A 52 8.65 -6.61 -12.94
CA GLU A 52 7.76 -7.57 -13.61
C GLU A 52 6.58 -7.95 -12.70
N THR A 53 6.85 -8.21 -11.42
CA THR A 53 5.80 -8.52 -10.44
C THR A 53 4.82 -7.34 -10.31
N TYR A 54 5.32 -6.12 -10.18
CA TYR A 54 4.50 -4.92 -10.11
C TYR A 54 3.66 -4.71 -11.39
N GLN A 55 4.26 -4.88 -12.56
CA GLN A 55 3.56 -4.78 -13.85
C GLN A 55 2.43 -5.83 -13.95
N PHE A 56 2.75 -7.09 -13.68
CA PHE A 56 1.76 -8.17 -13.69
C PHE A 56 0.59 -7.90 -12.75
N LEU A 57 0.87 -7.51 -11.49
CA LEU A 57 -0.18 -7.26 -10.50
C LEU A 57 -1.08 -6.08 -10.90
N THR A 58 -0.49 -4.98 -11.36
CA THR A 58 -1.25 -3.80 -11.76
C THR A 58 -2.11 -4.06 -13.00
N GLU A 59 -1.60 -4.82 -13.98
CA GLU A 59 -2.39 -5.28 -15.14
C GLU A 59 -3.58 -6.14 -14.71
N LYS A 60 -3.37 -7.10 -13.78
CA LYS A 60 -4.46 -7.94 -13.29
C LYS A 60 -5.51 -7.16 -12.51
N ILE A 61 -5.11 -6.21 -11.67
CA ILE A 61 -6.03 -5.37 -10.90
C ILE A 61 -6.87 -4.49 -11.83
N ARG A 62 -6.24 -3.85 -12.83
CA ARG A 62 -6.95 -3.04 -13.83
C ARG A 62 -7.92 -3.89 -14.65
N GLY A 63 -7.49 -5.06 -15.12
CA GLY A 63 -8.34 -5.98 -15.89
C GLY A 63 -9.52 -6.55 -15.09
N LEU A 64 -9.47 -6.53 -13.76
CA LEU A 64 -10.60 -6.91 -12.91
C LEU A 64 -11.63 -5.79 -12.74
N ALA A 65 -11.28 -4.52 -12.99
CA ALA A 65 -12.19 -3.39 -12.80
C ALA A 65 -13.45 -3.51 -13.68
N GLU A 66 -13.33 -4.04 -14.89
CA GLU A 66 -14.45 -4.27 -15.82
C GLU A 66 -15.50 -5.24 -15.25
N LYS A 67 -15.09 -6.14 -14.36
CA LYS A 67 -15.97 -7.12 -13.71
C LYS A 67 -16.61 -6.58 -12.42
N SER A 68 -16.30 -5.34 -12.05
CA SER A 68 -16.73 -4.65 -10.83
C SER A 68 -16.79 -5.56 -9.57
N PRO A 69 -15.69 -6.24 -9.20
CA PRO A 69 -15.64 -7.04 -7.98
C PRO A 69 -15.99 -6.21 -6.75
N LYS A 70 -16.58 -6.84 -5.74
CA LYS A 70 -16.83 -6.21 -4.43
C LYS A 70 -15.61 -6.36 -3.54
N MET A 71 -15.13 -5.24 -3.00
CA MET A 71 -14.07 -5.20 -1.99
C MET A 71 -14.67 -4.94 -0.61
N ILE A 72 -14.20 -5.67 0.39
CA ILE A 72 -14.54 -5.42 1.79
C ILE A 72 -13.57 -4.36 2.32
N VAL A 73 -14.10 -3.26 2.83
CA VAL A 73 -13.32 -2.14 3.40
C VAL A 73 -13.67 -1.92 4.87
N PRO A 74 -12.68 -1.54 5.71
CA PRO A 74 -12.93 -1.21 7.11
C PRO A 74 -13.69 0.11 7.24
N GLY A 75 -14.75 0.13 8.06
CA GLY A 75 -15.45 1.34 8.51
C GLY A 75 -15.31 1.55 10.03
N GLU A 76 -15.83 2.66 10.55
CA GLU A 76 -15.63 3.06 11.95
C GLU A 76 -16.12 2.02 12.97
N ASN A 77 -17.16 1.26 12.65
CA ASN A 77 -17.69 0.19 13.53
C ASN A 77 -18.14 -1.07 12.78
N ASN A 78 -17.98 -1.13 11.46
CA ASN A 78 -18.46 -2.23 10.61
C ASN A 78 -17.56 -2.38 9.36
N TYR A 79 -17.73 -3.47 8.62
CA TYR A 79 -17.19 -3.62 7.28
C TYR A 79 -18.21 -3.18 6.23
N SER A 80 -17.75 -2.41 5.25
CA SER A 80 -18.57 -2.00 4.10
C SER A 80 -18.11 -2.70 2.84
N PHE A 81 -19.01 -2.81 1.87
CA PHE A 81 -18.67 -3.26 0.52
C PHE A 81 -18.51 -2.06 -0.40
N LEU A 82 -17.45 -2.09 -1.20
CA LEU A 82 -17.14 -1.09 -2.19
C LEU A 82 -16.99 -1.79 -3.55
N ASN A 83 -17.79 -1.37 -4.52
CA ASN A 83 -17.70 -1.90 -5.88
C ASN A 83 -16.45 -1.34 -6.54
N MET A 84 -15.65 -2.23 -7.12
CA MET A 84 -14.47 -1.84 -7.86
C MET A 84 -14.86 -1.08 -9.13
N ASN A 85 -14.13 0.00 -9.40
CA ASN A 85 -14.19 0.76 -10.65
C ASN A 85 -12.75 1.14 -11.09
N GLY A 86 -12.62 1.83 -12.21
CA GLY A 86 -11.31 2.24 -12.74
C GLY A 86 -10.52 3.16 -11.82
N GLU A 87 -11.19 4.05 -11.09
CA GLU A 87 -10.56 4.95 -10.12
C GLU A 87 -9.97 4.18 -8.94
N ILE A 88 -10.74 3.26 -8.35
CA ILE A 88 -10.28 2.42 -7.25
C ILE A 88 -9.14 1.49 -7.73
N ALA A 89 -9.21 0.99 -8.97
CA ALA A 89 -8.12 0.21 -9.56
C ALA A 89 -6.83 1.00 -9.61
N GLU A 90 -6.91 2.25 -10.05
CA GLU A 90 -5.75 3.11 -10.11
C GLU A 90 -5.24 3.49 -8.71
N GLU A 91 -6.13 3.71 -7.75
CA GLU A 91 -5.74 3.95 -6.35
C GLU A 91 -4.97 2.76 -5.74
N ILE A 92 -5.39 1.53 -6.03
CA ILE A 92 -4.67 0.33 -5.59
C ILE A 92 -3.31 0.22 -6.30
N CYS A 93 -3.24 0.54 -7.59
CA CYS A 93 -1.97 0.55 -8.33
C CYS A 93 -1.01 1.63 -7.82
N ASN A 94 -1.52 2.82 -7.53
CA ASN A 94 -0.79 3.93 -6.92
C ASN A 94 -0.24 3.53 -5.54
N TYR A 95 -1.05 2.84 -4.74
CA TYR A 95 -0.63 2.27 -3.47
C TYR A 95 0.50 1.24 -3.65
N MET A 96 0.38 0.33 -4.63
CA MET A 96 1.43 -0.67 -4.92
C MET A 96 2.76 0.00 -5.30
N ASN A 97 2.71 1.06 -6.11
CA ASN A 97 3.89 1.85 -6.43
C ASN A 97 4.47 2.52 -5.18
N PHE A 98 3.63 3.10 -4.33
CA PHE A 98 4.05 3.74 -3.10
C PHE A 98 4.82 2.78 -2.17
N ILE A 99 4.28 1.59 -1.90
CA ILE A 99 4.96 0.62 -1.02
C ILE A 99 6.21 0.00 -1.66
N LEU A 100 6.26 -0.08 -2.99
CA LEU A 100 7.47 -0.48 -3.72
C LEU A 100 8.57 0.57 -3.60
N MET A 101 8.19 1.86 -3.59
CA MET A 101 9.13 2.97 -3.43
C MET A 101 9.44 3.30 -1.97
N ALA A 102 8.69 2.78 -0.99
CA ALA A 102 8.97 2.95 0.43
C ALA A 102 10.26 2.22 0.88
N PRO A 103 10.82 2.53 2.06
CA PRO A 103 11.90 1.74 2.63
C PRO A 103 11.49 0.27 2.84
N PRO A 104 12.43 -0.69 2.76
CA PRO A 104 12.14 -2.09 3.00
C PRO A 104 11.70 -2.34 4.45
N ASN A 105 10.70 -3.19 4.61
CA ASN A 105 10.09 -3.57 5.89
C ASN A 105 11.07 -4.23 6.90
N ASN A 106 12.23 -4.69 6.42
CA ASN A 106 13.27 -5.32 7.25
C ASN A 106 14.45 -4.39 7.59
N PHE A 107 14.28 -3.07 7.42
CA PHE A 107 15.29 -2.11 7.84
C PHE A 107 15.50 -2.14 9.37
N ARG A 108 16.66 -1.64 9.84
CA ARG A 108 17.20 -1.75 11.22
C ARG A 108 16.33 -1.09 12.31
N LEU A 109 15.11 -1.57 12.49
CA LEU A 109 14.18 -1.15 13.52
C LEU A 109 14.16 -2.16 14.67
N LYS A 110 13.84 -1.68 15.87
CA LYS A 110 13.78 -2.51 17.07
C LYS A 110 12.79 -3.69 16.85
N PRO A 111 13.11 -4.92 17.30
CA PRO A 111 12.27 -6.11 17.06
C PRO A 111 10.82 -6.01 17.55
N ARG A 112 10.53 -5.06 18.47
CA ARG A 112 9.21 -4.91 19.11
C ARG A 112 8.24 -3.98 18.35
N VAL A 113 8.65 -3.38 17.24
CA VAL A 113 7.75 -2.50 16.47
C VAL A 113 6.82 -3.35 15.60
N LYS A 114 5.51 -3.17 15.78
CA LYS A 114 4.49 -3.84 14.97
C LYS A 114 4.55 -3.29 13.55
N ARG A 115 4.94 -4.15 12.60
CA ARG A 115 5.22 -3.73 11.20
C ARG A 115 4.00 -3.74 10.30
N TYR A 116 3.01 -4.55 10.67
CA TYR A 116 1.80 -4.73 9.90
C TYR A 116 0.57 -4.72 10.81
N ALA A 117 -0.54 -4.25 10.28
CA ALA A 117 -1.88 -4.48 10.80
C ALA A 117 -2.52 -5.68 10.08
N ILE A 118 -3.55 -6.24 10.70
CA ILE A 118 -4.39 -7.27 10.07
C ILE A 118 -5.74 -6.62 9.81
N ILE A 119 -6.10 -6.47 8.52
CA ILE A 119 -7.41 -5.97 8.10
C ILE A 119 -8.12 -7.12 7.36
N GLY A 120 -9.23 -7.60 7.93
CA GLY A 120 -9.85 -8.85 7.50
C GLY A 120 -8.86 -10.02 7.68
N LYS A 121 -8.41 -10.63 6.58
CA LYS A 121 -7.32 -11.64 6.61
C LYS A 121 -6.02 -11.15 5.93
N MET A 122 -5.92 -9.89 5.51
CA MET A 122 -4.72 -9.36 4.84
C MET A 122 -3.77 -8.77 5.88
N ARG A 123 -2.46 -9.01 5.70
CA ARG A 123 -1.41 -8.27 6.41
C ARG A 123 -1.08 -7.03 5.60
N VAL A 124 -1.28 -5.86 6.19
CA VAL A 124 -1.06 -4.57 5.54
C VAL A 124 -0.04 -3.74 6.34
N PRO A 125 0.74 -2.85 5.72
CA PRO A 125 1.66 -1.99 6.45
C PRO A 125 0.92 -1.20 7.54
N ALA A 126 1.51 -1.14 8.73
CA ALA A 126 1.01 -0.26 9.78
C ALA A 126 1.45 1.19 9.49
N LEU A 127 0.54 2.15 9.64
CA LEU A 127 0.78 3.57 9.37
C LEU A 127 1.95 4.12 10.21
N ASP A 128 1.96 3.80 11.50
CA ASP A 128 3.03 4.23 12.42
C ASP A 128 4.39 3.62 12.02
N PHE A 129 4.37 2.38 11.52
CA PHE A 129 5.59 1.73 11.05
C PHE A 129 6.11 2.37 9.77
N LEU A 130 5.23 2.71 8.82
CA LEU A 130 5.61 3.46 7.62
C LEU A 130 6.28 4.79 8.01
N LEU A 131 5.69 5.55 8.94
CA LEU A 131 6.28 6.79 9.44
C LEU A 131 7.68 6.56 10.02
N LEU A 132 7.82 5.59 10.92
CA LEU A 132 9.12 5.27 11.52
C LEU A 132 10.16 4.90 10.46
N THR A 133 9.77 4.11 9.45
CA THR A 133 10.69 3.78 8.36
C THR A 133 11.10 5.00 7.56
N PHE A 134 10.19 5.93 7.23
CA PHE A 134 10.58 7.12 6.48
C PHE A 134 11.49 8.06 7.27
N LEU A 135 11.29 8.16 8.58
CA LEU A 135 12.11 9.02 9.46
C LEU A 135 13.50 8.44 9.73
N ASP A 136 13.60 7.13 9.96
CA ASP A 136 14.87 6.47 10.35
C ASP A 136 15.70 5.99 9.16
N PHE A 137 15.08 5.87 7.96
CA PHE A 137 15.77 5.33 6.80
C PHE A 137 16.79 6.32 6.23
N LYS A 138 18.07 5.95 6.29
CA LYS A 138 19.14 6.71 5.65
C LYS A 138 19.10 6.50 4.14
N ILE A 139 18.53 7.48 3.43
CA ILE A 139 18.41 7.47 1.96
C ILE A 139 19.81 7.48 1.32
N PRO A 140 20.16 6.46 0.50
CA PRO A 140 21.43 6.45 -0.23
C PRO A 140 21.51 7.58 -1.27
N ARG A 141 22.73 8.03 -1.60
CA ARG A 141 22.95 9.12 -2.57
C ARG A 141 22.32 8.86 -3.94
N TYR A 142 22.39 7.62 -4.43
CA TYR A 142 21.78 7.22 -5.71
C TYR A 142 20.24 7.21 -5.69
N TRP A 143 19.63 7.57 -4.56
CA TRP A 143 18.18 7.63 -4.38
C TRP A 143 17.72 9.00 -3.83
N ALA A 144 18.59 10.02 -3.93
CA ALA A 144 18.36 11.37 -3.42
C ALA A 144 17.09 12.02 -4.00
N ASP A 145 16.72 11.68 -5.24
CA ASP A 145 15.51 12.21 -5.89
C ASP A 145 14.21 11.85 -5.14
N ASN A 146 14.23 10.81 -4.29
CA ASN A 146 13.08 10.39 -3.49
C ASN A 146 12.99 11.10 -2.13
N VAL A 147 14.01 11.88 -1.73
CA VAL A 147 14.06 12.57 -0.42
C VAL A 147 12.85 13.48 -0.23
N ALA A 148 12.51 14.28 -1.24
CA ALA A 148 11.36 15.18 -1.16
C ALA A 148 10.04 14.41 -0.96
N SER A 149 9.82 13.35 -1.73
CA SER A 149 8.62 12.51 -1.59
C SER A 149 8.53 11.84 -0.21
N TYR A 150 9.66 11.37 0.33
CA TYR A 150 9.71 10.75 1.66
C TYR A 150 9.39 11.76 2.77
N TYR A 151 9.94 12.97 2.65
CA TYR A 151 9.65 14.06 3.56
C TYR A 151 8.16 14.43 3.51
N SER A 152 7.61 14.63 2.31
CA SER A 152 6.19 14.94 2.13
C SER A 152 5.26 13.84 2.66
N ALA A 153 5.57 12.57 2.37
CA ALA A 153 4.82 11.43 2.90
C ALA A 153 4.90 11.34 4.43
N SER A 154 6.07 11.58 5.03
CA SER A 154 6.24 11.59 6.48
C SER A 154 5.35 12.65 7.14
N LEU A 155 5.36 13.87 6.60
CA LEU A 155 4.53 14.96 7.10
C LEU A 155 3.04 14.66 6.95
N ALA A 156 2.62 14.10 5.82
CA ALA A 156 1.24 13.66 5.60
C ALA A 156 0.81 12.62 6.64
N ILE A 157 1.65 11.60 6.91
CA ILE A 157 1.34 10.58 7.93
C ILE A 157 1.22 11.22 9.32
N ILE A 158 2.12 12.14 9.68
CA ILE A 158 2.04 12.84 10.98
C ILE A 158 0.72 13.61 11.10
N LYS A 159 0.28 14.33 10.06
CA LYS A 159 -1.04 15.02 10.04
C LYS A 159 -2.18 14.03 10.24
N ILE A 160 -2.14 12.88 9.57
CA ILE A 160 -3.19 11.85 9.68
C ILE A 160 -3.25 11.30 11.11
N ILE A 161 -2.11 10.95 11.71
CA ILE A 161 -2.05 10.44 13.09
C ILE A 161 -2.55 11.50 14.07
N ALA A 162 -2.10 12.76 13.92
CA ALA A 162 -2.51 13.86 14.80
C ALA A 162 -4.02 14.13 14.75
N ARG A 163 -4.67 14.00 13.58
CA ARG A 163 -6.13 14.15 13.45
C ARG A 163 -6.93 12.98 14.05
N LYS A 164 -6.33 11.80 14.19
CA LYS A 164 -7.00 10.58 14.65
C LYS A 164 -6.70 10.20 16.09
N THR A 165 -5.72 10.82 16.72
CA THR A 165 -5.31 10.52 18.10
C THR A 165 -5.98 11.46 19.11
N SER A 166 -6.31 10.93 20.29
CA SER A 166 -6.69 11.72 21.47
C SER A 166 -5.47 12.17 22.29
N SER A 167 -4.26 11.77 21.91
CA SER A 167 -3.03 12.10 22.64
C SER A 167 -2.63 13.56 22.41
N HIS A 168 -2.85 14.41 23.42
CA HIS A 168 -2.43 15.81 23.41
C HIS A 168 -0.94 15.99 23.07
N LYS A 169 -0.08 15.07 23.52
CA LYS A 169 1.37 15.13 23.25
C LYS A 169 1.68 14.97 21.76
N ILE A 170 0.98 14.08 21.05
CA ILE A 170 1.19 13.88 19.61
C ILE A 170 0.68 15.09 18.83
N VAL A 171 -0.48 15.62 19.22
CA VAL A 171 -1.02 16.86 18.64
C VAL A 171 -0.03 18.01 18.82
N GLU A 172 0.50 18.22 20.02
CA GLU A 172 1.48 19.28 20.31
C GLU A 172 2.79 19.12 19.53
N ILE A 173 3.29 17.89 19.39
CA ILE A 173 4.49 17.64 18.56
C ILE A 173 4.19 17.98 17.10
N SER A 174 3.02 17.58 16.59
CA SER A 174 2.64 17.84 15.20
C SER A 174 2.49 19.33 14.89
N THR A 175 2.01 20.15 15.83
CA THR A 175 1.85 21.60 15.63
C THR A 175 3.18 22.35 15.65
N LYS A 176 4.22 21.77 16.27
CA LYS A 176 5.59 22.33 16.29
C LYS A 176 6.39 22.01 15.02
N ILE A 177 5.87 21.14 14.15
CA ILE A 177 6.54 20.83 12.89
C ILE A 177 6.45 22.04 11.97
N LYS A 178 7.61 22.49 11.48
CA LYS A 178 7.68 23.58 10.51
C LYS A 178 7.11 23.11 9.18
N MET A 179 5.93 23.62 8.85
CA MET A 179 5.28 23.35 7.57
C MET A 179 5.85 24.26 6.48
N PRO A 180 5.93 23.78 5.23
CA PRO A 180 6.21 24.63 4.08
C PRO A 180 5.16 25.74 3.93
N ASP A 181 5.52 26.79 3.19
CA ASP A 181 4.61 27.90 2.92
C ASP A 181 3.34 27.44 2.19
N LYS A 182 2.22 28.14 2.44
CA LYS A 182 0.89 27.78 1.93
C LYS A 182 0.79 27.62 0.41
N ASN A 183 1.65 28.29 -0.34
CA ASN A 183 1.67 28.28 -1.80
C ASN A 183 2.87 27.50 -2.38
N SER A 184 3.60 26.77 -1.54
CA SER A 184 4.76 25.99 -1.99
C SER A 184 4.35 24.70 -2.69
N GLU A 185 5.14 24.27 -3.68
CA GLU A 185 5.00 22.95 -4.29
C GLU A 185 5.13 21.82 -3.27
N ASP A 186 5.92 22.02 -2.22
CA ASP A 186 6.12 21.05 -1.15
C ASP A 186 4.83 20.83 -0.34
N LEU A 187 4.06 21.89 -0.06
CA LEU A 187 2.77 21.74 0.60
C LEU A 187 1.76 21.01 -0.29
N ALA A 188 1.74 21.30 -1.60
CA ALA A 188 0.88 20.60 -2.55
C ALA A 188 1.18 19.08 -2.57
N LYS A 189 2.46 18.70 -2.52
CA LYS A 189 2.88 17.28 -2.41
C LYS A 189 2.44 16.66 -1.09
N ILE A 190 2.57 17.38 0.03
CA ILE A 190 2.11 16.89 1.34
C ILE A 190 0.61 16.64 1.33
N ASP A 191 -0.19 17.55 0.78
CA ASP A 191 -1.64 17.42 0.73
C ASP A 191 -2.10 16.33 -0.26
N ASP A 192 -1.35 16.12 -1.35
CA ASP A 192 -1.56 14.97 -2.24
C ASP A 192 -1.32 13.63 -1.51
N PHE A 193 -0.20 13.51 -0.78
CA PHE A 193 0.04 12.33 0.06
C PHE A 193 -1.01 12.17 1.17
N ASP A 194 -1.47 13.27 1.78
CA ASP A 194 -2.52 13.25 2.81
C ASP A 194 -3.81 12.61 2.28
N LYS A 195 -4.22 13.02 1.06
CA LYS A 195 -5.40 12.47 0.37
C LYS A 195 -5.19 10.99 0.03
N LYS A 196 -4.07 10.66 -0.63
CA LYS A 196 -3.75 9.28 -1.05
C LYS A 196 -3.68 8.32 0.12
N ILE A 197 -2.92 8.65 1.16
CA ILE A 197 -2.77 7.78 2.35
C ILE A 197 -4.11 7.65 3.09
N THR A 198 -4.90 8.73 3.20
CA THR A 198 -6.24 8.64 3.78
C THR A 198 -7.13 7.70 2.97
N GLN A 199 -7.06 7.75 1.64
CA GLN A 199 -7.79 6.85 0.76
C GLN A 199 -7.32 5.40 0.92
N TRP A 200 -6.00 5.14 0.98
CA TRP A 200 -5.46 3.80 1.18
C TRP A 200 -5.84 3.20 2.54
N ILE A 201 -5.93 4.02 3.59
CA ILE A 201 -6.48 3.59 4.88
C ILE A 201 -7.96 3.20 4.75
N ARG A 202 -8.77 4.02 4.05
CA ARG A 202 -10.19 3.72 3.80
C ARG A 202 -10.38 2.44 3.00
N LEU A 203 -9.51 2.17 2.03
CA LEU A 203 -9.53 0.92 1.25
C LEU A 203 -8.98 -0.28 2.04
N GLY A 204 -8.51 -0.08 3.27
CA GLY A 204 -7.94 -1.16 4.10
C GLY A 204 -6.59 -1.66 3.60
N LEU A 205 -5.84 -0.82 2.87
CA LEU A 205 -4.50 -1.12 2.34
C LEU A 205 -3.39 -0.70 3.32
N ILE A 206 -3.69 0.19 4.27
CA ILE A 206 -2.83 0.60 5.39
C ILE A 206 -3.68 0.54 6.66
N GLY A 207 -3.09 0.06 7.76
CA GLY A 207 -3.79 -0.05 9.05
C GLY A 207 -3.10 0.63 10.21
#